data_AF-A0A453C1U2-F1
#
_entry.id   AF-A0A453C1U2-F1
#
_cell.length_a   1.000
_cell.length_b   1.000
_cell.length_c   1.000
_cell.angle_alpha   90.00
_cell.angle_beta   90.00
_cell.angle_gamma   90.00
#
_symmetry.space_group_name_H-M   'P 1'
#
loop_
_entity.id
_entity.type
_entity.pdbx_description
1 polymer ?
#
loop_
_entity_poly.entity_id
_entity_poly.type
_entity_poly.pdbx_seq_one_letter_code
_entity_poly.pdbx_strand_id
1 'polypeptide(L)'
;GGLEWRVTGFSNHHNHELLRQDEQMMRIMELEKCVQPGSLPFTEKDVRNLIHSFRRFELEEESVDLLQMCRNVKEKDPNFKYDFTKDANNCVENIAWSYASSIQSYEVFGDAVVLDTTHRLTSIDMTLGIWIGMNNHGMPCFFSCALLREGNLQSFIWALQVFLNFMNRKAPQTVLTDQNMHLKEAVQKELPNTKHALSIGLIASRFPSWFNAVLGRHYNDWENEFYRLHNMESTMDFDLGWSDMGWLLCREFQK
;
A
#
# COMPACT_ATOMS: atom_id res chain seq x y z
N GLY A 1 -4.83 40.47 -22.70
CA GLY A 1 -3.55 39.78 -22.43
C GLY A 1 -3.71 39.06 -21.11
N GLY A 2 -3.69 37.72 -21.14
CA GLY A 2 -3.82 36.92 -19.93
C GLY A 2 -2.51 36.88 -19.15
N LEU A 3 -2.59 36.94 -17.82
CA LEU A 3 -1.44 36.79 -16.92
C LEU A 3 -0.91 35.35 -17.04
N GLU A 4 0.30 35.20 -17.55
CA GLU A 4 1.05 33.95 -17.56
C GLU A 4 1.86 33.84 -16.27
N TRP A 5 1.58 32.83 -15.45
CA TRP A 5 2.39 32.53 -14.28
C TRP A 5 3.48 31.53 -14.67
N ARG A 6 4.73 31.85 -14.33
CA ARG A 6 5.88 30.99 -14.56
C ARG A 6 6.55 30.70 -13.23
N VAL A 7 6.78 29.43 -12.93
CA VAL A 7 7.52 29.02 -11.72
C VAL A 7 8.98 29.40 -11.92
N THR A 8 9.50 30.31 -11.09
CA THR A 8 10.86 30.86 -11.20
C THR A 8 11.86 30.19 -10.26
N GLY A 9 11.41 29.31 -9.36
CA GLY A 9 12.28 28.55 -8.48
C GLY A 9 11.51 27.67 -7.49
N PHE A 10 12.21 26.67 -6.97
CA PHE A 10 11.74 25.80 -5.91
C PHE A 10 12.46 26.17 -4.61
N SER A 11 11.71 26.46 -3.54
CA SER A 11 12.26 26.71 -2.20
C SER A 11 12.10 25.46 -1.35
N ASN A 12 13.22 24.83 -1.00
CA ASN A 12 13.25 23.63 -0.16
C ASN A 12 13.38 23.95 1.34
N HIS A 13 12.99 25.16 1.75
CA HIS A 13 13.09 25.59 3.14
C HIS A 13 11.76 25.35 3.85
N HIS A 14 11.76 24.39 4.77
CA HIS A 14 10.59 24.04 5.58
C HIS A 14 10.77 24.57 7.00
N ASN A 15 9.69 25.11 7.58
CA ASN A 15 9.64 25.57 8.96
C ASN A 15 9.39 24.42 9.97
N HIS A 16 9.43 23.19 9.50
CA HIS A 16 9.25 21.96 10.24
C HIS A 16 10.16 20.90 9.65
N GLU A 17 10.50 19.90 10.45
CA GLU A 17 11.23 18.73 9.97
C GLU A 17 10.29 17.93 9.06
N LEU A 18 10.71 17.70 7.82
CA LEU A 18 9.96 16.82 6.92
C LEU A 18 10.05 15.40 7.48
N LEU A 19 8.90 14.76 7.67
CA LEU A 19 8.84 13.36 8.06
C LEU A 19 9.68 12.52 7.10
N ARG A 20 10.47 11.60 7.66
CA ARG A 20 11.25 10.64 6.87
C ARG A 20 10.31 9.71 6.11
N GLN A 21 10.76 9.10 5.02
CA GLN A 21 9.90 8.31 4.13
C GLN A 21 9.23 7.11 4.83
N ASP A 22 9.92 6.49 5.80
CA ASP A 22 9.40 5.48 6.74
C ASP A 22 8.33 6.04 7.67
N GLU A 23 8.56 7.23 8.23
CA GLU A 23 7.61 7.93 9.09
C GLU A 23 6.36 8.33 8.33
N GLN A 24 6.50 8.80 7.08
CA GLN A 24 5.39 9.10 6.20
C GLN A 24 4.56 7.86 5.90
N MET A 25 5.21 6.74 5.58
CA MET A 25 4.52 5.48 5.27
C MET A 25 3.75 4.93 6.48
N MET A 26 4.37 4.92 7.66
CA MET A 26 3.70 4.57 8.92
C MET A 26 2.54 5.50 9.21
N ARG A 27 2.76 6.81 9.04
CA ARG A 27 1.74 7.81 9.31
C ARG A 27 0.56 7.70 8.36
N ILE A 28 0.82 7.42 7.08
CA ILE A 28 -0.23 7.17 6.08
C ILE A 28 -1.01 5.92 6.47
N MET A 29 -0.34 4.81 6.80
CA MET A 29 -1.03 3.59 7.26
C MET A 29 -1.81 3.81 8.55
N GLU A 30 -1.32 4.61 9.49
CA GLU A 30 -2.06 4.97 10.71
C GLU A 30 -3.31 5.76 10.39
N LEU A 31 -3.21 6.75 9.51
CA LEU A 31 -4.33 7.57 9.05
C LEU A 31 -5.36 6.72 8.28
N GLU A 32 -4.90 5.86 7.37
CA GLU A 32 -5.75 4.95 6.58
C GLU A 32 -6.46 3.90 7.43
N LYS A 33 -5.82 3.45 8.51
CA LYS A 33 -6.40 2.48 9.44
C LYS A 33 -7.22 3.15 10.54
N CYS A 34 -7.31 4.48 10.55
CA CYS A 34 -7.93 5.27 11.61
C CYS A 34 -7.42 4.88 13.02
N VAL A 35 -6.14 4.54 13.12
CA VAL A 35 -5.50 4.17 14.39
C VAL A 35 -4.60 5.29 14.86
N GLN A 36 -4.42 5.38 16.18
CA GLN A 36 -3.55 6.39 16.77
C GLN A 36 -2.10 6.18 16.31
N PRO A 37 -1.32 7.26 16.14
CA PRO A 37 0.09 7.13 15.84
C PRO A 37 0.81 6.20 16.83
N GLY A 38 1.61 5.28 16.30
CA GLY A 38 2.31 4.23 17.06
C GLY A 38 1.45 2.99 17.40
N SER A 39 0.21 2.90 16.91
CA SER A 39 -0.70 1.77 17.22
C SER A 39 -0.73 0.68 16.13
N LEU A 40 0.11 0.81 15.10
CA LEU A 40 0.29 -0.28 14.12
C LEU A 40 1.01 -1.46 14.80
N PRO A 41 0.66 -2.71 14.44
CA PRO A 41 1.25 -3.94 15.00
C PRO A 41 2.70 -4.15 14.59
N PHE A 42 3.16 -3.43 13.56
CA PHE A 42 4.55 -3.26 13.18
C PHE A 42 4.93 -1.82 13.51
N THR A 43 6.14 -1.63 13.98
CA THR A 43 6.60 -0.32 14.45
C THR A 43 7.26 0.45 13.32
N GLU A 44 7.38 1.75 13.51
CA GLU A 44 8.21 2.60 12.65
C GLU A 44 9.64 2.07 12.60
N LYS A 45 10.12 1.49 13.70
CA LYS A 45 11.40 0.78 13.75
C LYS A 45 11.45 -0.43 12.82
N ASP A 46 10.36 -1.14 12.56
CA ASP A 46 10.34 -2.31 11.66
C ASP A 46 10.38 -1.87 10.19
N VAL A 47 9.59 -0.85 9.84
CA VAL A 47 9.64 -0.21 8.52
C VAL A 47 10.98 0.48 8.30
N ARG A 48 11.50 1.17 9.32
CA ARG A 48 12.81 1.82 9.29
C ARG A 48 13.93 0.80 9.29
N ASN A 49 13.85 -0.33 9.98
CA ASN A 49 14.83 -1.40 9.88
C ASN A 49 14.84 -1.97 8.46
N LEU A 50 13.67 -2.14 7.86
CA LEU A 50 13.51 -2.56 6.48
C LEU A 50 14.09 -1.52 5.49
N ILE A 51 13.78 -0.22 5.66
CA ILE A 51 14.31 0.88 4.84
C ILE A 51 15.80 1.16 5.11
N HIS A 52 16.29 1.03 6.34
CA HIS A 52 17.70 1.15 6.66
C HIS A 52 18.51 -0.06 6.21
N SER A 53 17.95 -1.27 6.17
CA SER A 53 18.58 -2.36 5.43
C SER A 53 18.72 -1.99 3.96
N PHE A 54 17.73 -1.31 3.36
CA PHE A 54 17.87 -0.77 1.99
C PHE A 54 18.89 0.38 1.85
N ARG A 55 19.15 1.19 2.89
CA ARG A 55 20.01 2.40 2.81
C ARG A 55 21.46 2.22 3.26
N ARG A 56 21.87 1.06 3.79
CA ARG A 56 23.28 0.83 4.20
C ARG A 56 24.22 0.52 3.03
N PHE A 57 23.73 0.54 1.80
CA PHE A 57 24.45 0.13 0.59
C PHE A 57 24.46 1.23 -0.46
N GLU A 58 25.19 2.30 -0.21
CA GLU A 58 25.82 3.02 -1.32
C GLU A 58 27.12 2.28 -1.64
N LEU A 59 27.11 1.54 -2.76
CA LEU A 59 28.23 1.11 -3.64
C LEU A 59 27.86 -0.21 -4.35
N GLU A 60 27.41 -0.10 -5.60
CA GLU A 60 27.49 -1.06 -6.72
C GLU A 60 26.85 -2.48 -6.63
N GLU A 61 26.33 -2.96 -5.48
CA GLU A 61 25.78 -4.34 -5.33
C GLU A 61 24.28 -4.42 -4.88
N GLU A 62 23.40 -3.60 -5.45
CA GLU A 62 22.04 -3.34 -4.93
C GLU A 62 21.02 -4.51 -4.95
N SER A 63 21.25 -5.61 -5.69
CA SER A 63 20.35 -6.79 -5.67
C SER A 63 20.82 -7.93 -4.74
N VAL A 64 21.98 -7.75 -4.10
CA VAL A 64 22.62 -8.77 -3.24
C VAL A 64 22.10 -8.70 -1.80
N ASP A 65 21.72 -7.52 -1.29
CA ASP A 65 21.51 -7.32 0.15
C ASP A 65 20.14 -7.75 0.69
N LEU A 66 19.01 -7.45 0.01
CA LEU A 66 17.70 -7.91 0.49
C LEU A 66 17.60 -9.44 0.47
N LEU A 67 18.13 -10.05 -0.58
CA LEU A 67 18.20 -11.50 -0.67
C LEU A 67 19.05 -12.08 0.47
N GLN A 68 20.16 -11.42 0.81
CA GLN A 68 21.02 -11.82 1.91
C GLN A 68 20.35 -11.59 3.27
N MET A 69 19.61 -10.51 3.46
CA MET A 69 18.80 -10.27 4.65
C MET A 69 17.78 -11.41 4.82
N CYS A 70 17.01 -11.74 3.77
CA CYS A 70 16.05 -12.83 3.81
C CYS A 70 16.72 -14.17 4.14
N ARG A 71 17.91 -14.46 3.59
CA ARG A 71 18.71 -15.64 3.94
C ARG A 71 19.11 -15.63 5.41
N ASN A 72 19.65 -14.51 5.91
CA ASN A 72 20.08 -14.37 7.29
C ASN A 72 18.92 -14.52 8.28
N VAL A 73 17.73 -14.02 7.94
CA VAL A 73 16.52 -14.21 8.76
C VAL A 73 16.07 -15.67 8.70
N LYS A 74 16.08 -16.29 7.51
CA LYS A 74 15.73 -17.71 7.32
C LYS A 74 16.65 -18.65 8.12
N GLU A 75 17.93 -18.34 8.22
CA GLU A 75 18.89 -19.10 9.04
C GLU A 75 18.55 -19.04 10.53
N LYS A 76 18.07 -17.90 11.01
CA LYS A 76 17.69 -17.70 12.42
C LYS A 76 16.28 -18.21 12.73
N ASP A 77 15.39 -18.14 11.76
CA ASP A 77 14.00 -18.58 11.84
C ASP A 77 13.64 -19.46 10.62
N PRO A 78 13.69 -20.79 10.75
CA PRO A 78 13.35 -21.71 9.68
C PRO A 78 11.89 -21.58 9.20
N ASN A 79 11.00 -20.92 9.94
CA ASN A 79 9.61 -20.70 9.55
C ASN A 79 9.39 -19.37 8.83
N PHE A 80 10.39 -18.48 8.79
CA PHE A 80 10.40 -17.35 7.86
C PHE A 80 10.30 -17.87 6.42
N LYS A 81 9.48 -17.23 5.59
CA LYS A 81 9.34 -17.60 4.18
C LYS A 81 9.67 -16.39 3.32
N TYR A 82 10.39 -16.62 2.22
CA TYR A 82 10.64 -15.62 1.20
C TYR A 82 10.74 -16.30 -0.17
N ASP A 83 10.47 -15.56 -1.23
CA ASP A 83 10.59 -16.00 -2.62
C ASP A 83 10.95 -14.80 -3.50
N PHE A 84 11.56 -15.04 -4.65
CA PHE A 84 12.01 -13.98 -5.56
C PHE A 84 12.12 -14.45 -7.01
N THR A 85 12.00 -13.51 -7.94
CA THR A 85 12.33 -13.71 -9.36
C THR A 85 13.55 -12.90 -9.75
N LYS A 86 14.18 -13.28 -10.86
CA LYS A 86 15.28 -12.54 -11.45
C LYS A 86 15.04 -12.31 -12.94
N ASP A 87 15.52 -11.17 -13.42
CA ASP A 87 15.51 -10.84 -14.84
C ASP A 87 16.64 -11.57 -15.61
N ALA A 88 16.71 -11.34 -16.93
CA ALA A 88 17.73 -11.93 -17.79
C ALA A 88 19.18 -11.54 -17.42
N ASN A 89 19.35 -10.43 -16.70
CA ASN A 89 20.63 -9.95 -16.20
C ASN A 89 20.94 -10.47 -14.79
N ASN A 90 20.14 -11.43 -14.28
CA ASN A 90 20.27 -12.06 -12.97
C ASN A 90 20.02 -11.07 -11.79
N CYS A 91 19.39 -9.93 -12.06
CA CYS A 91 19.00 -8.94 -11.06
C CYS A 91 17.62 -9.28 -10.48
N VAL A 92 17.41 -9.07 -9.18
CA VAL A 92 16.15 -9.39 -8.48
C VAL A 92 15.00 -8.50 -8.99
N GLU A 93 14.02 -9.09 -9.67
CA GLU A 93 12.90 -8.38 -10.26
C GLU A 93 11.72 -8.23 -9.29
N ASN A 94 11.37 -9.32 -8.60
CA ASN A 94 10.34 -9.30 -7.56
C ASN A 94 10.85 -10.09 -6.36
N ILE A 95 10.45 -9.68 -5.16
CA ILE A 95 10.81 -10.37 -3.91
C ILE A 95 9.72 -10.17 -2.87
N ALA A 96 9.35 -11.24 -2.17
CA ALA A 96 8.30 -11.23 -1.17
C ALA A 96 8.75 -12.05 0.02
N TRP A 97 8.27 -11.67 1.20
CA TRP A 97 8.58 -12.38 2.44
C TRP A 97 7.50 -12.25 3.48
N SER A 98 7.49 -13.20 4.41
CA SER A 98 6.58 -13.26 5.55
C SER A 98 7.28 -13.90 6.76
N TYR A 99 7.02 -13.34 7.94
CA TYR A 99 7.53 -13.86 9.21
C TYR A 99 6.69 -15.04 9.69
N ALA A 100 7.29 -15.93 10.47
CA ALA A 100 6.59 -17.08 11.05
C ALA A 100 5.36 -16.69 11.86
N SER A 101 5.45 -15.61 12.65
CA SER A 101 4.35 -15.07 13.45
C SER A 101 3.23 -14.49 12.58
N SER A 102 3.57 -13.88 11.45
CA SER A 102 2.61 -13.35 10.47
C SER A 102 1.82 -14.46 9.79
N ILE A 103 2.49 -15.56 9.41
CA ILE A 103 1.84 -16.75 8.86
C ILE A 103 0.87 -17.35 9.89
N GLN A 104 1.30 -17.49 11.15
CA GLN A 104 0.42 -17.98 12.23
C GLN A 104 -0.78 -17.05 12.48
N SER A 105 -0.55 -15.73 12.43
CA SER A 105 -1.63 -14.75 12.60
C SER A 105 -2.64 -14.84 11.46
N TYR A 106 -2.19 -15.10 10.23
CA TYR A 106 -3.08 -15.29 9.08
C TYR A 106 -4.01 -16.50 9.23
N GLU A 107 -3.55 -17.58 9.88
CA GLU A 107 -4.40 -18.75 10.14
C GLU A 107 -5.64 -18.41 10.94
N VAL A 108 -5.57 -17.41 11.83
CA VAL A 108 -6.69 -16.98 12.68
C VAL A 108 -7.41 -15.75 12.11
N PHE A 109 -6.68 -14.81 11.52
CA PHE A 109 -7.18 -13.47 11.18
C PHE A 109 -7.19 -13.17 9.67
N GLY A 110 -6.91 -14.17 8.82
CA GLY A 110 -6.75 -14.03 7.38
C GLY A 110 -8.03 -13.99 6.54
N ASP A 111 -9.21 -13.93 7.16
CA ASP A 111 -10.49 -13.95 6.43
C ASP A 111 -10.72 -12.69 5.58
N ALA A 112 -10.31 -11.53 6.10
CA ALA A 112 -10.39 -10.25 5.40
C ALA A 112 -8.99 -9.60 5.37
N VAL A 113 -8.50 -9.32 4.17
CA VAL A 113 -7.14 -8.80 3.95
C VAL A 113 -7.18 -7.55 3.10
N VAL A 114 -6.47 -6.52 3.52
CA VAL A 114 -6.13 -5.37 2.69
C VAL A 114 -4.78 -5.66 2.02
N LEU A 115 -4.74 -5.57 0.69
CA LEU A 115 -3.51 -5.50 -0.09
C LEU A 115 -3.32 -4.06 -0.57
N ASP A 116 -2.39 -3.38 0.09
CA ASP A 116 -2.00 -2.01 -0.23
C ASP A 116 -0.81 -2.04 -1.20
N THR A 117 -0.93 -1.34 -2.34
CA THR A 117 0.14 -1.16 -3.32
C THR A 117 0.36 0.32 -3.68
N THR A 118 -0.12 1.23 -2.82
CA THR A 118 -0.13 2.67 -3.07
C THR A 118 1.27 3.29 -2.96
N HIS A 119 2.18 2.62 -2.27
CA HIS A 119 3.54 3.10 -2.04
C HIS A 119 4.52 2.56 -3.10
N ARG A 120 5.20 3.48 -3.78
CA ARG A 120 6.41 3.18 -4.56
C ARG A 120 7.62 3.68 -3.80
N LEU A 121 8.58 2.79 -3.55
CA LEU A 121 9.83 3.14 -2.90
C LEU A 121 10.76 3.78 -3.92
N THR A 122 10.79 5.11 -3.94
CA THR A 122 11.55 5.92 -4.90
C THR A 122 13.05 5.61 -4.91
N SER A 123 13.62 5.19 -3.77
CA SER A 123 15.05 4.88 -3.66
C SER A 123 15.48 3.61 -4.39
N ILE A 124 14.55 2.66 -4.60
CA ILE A 124 14.82 1.39 -5.29
C ILE A 124 13.91 1.17 -6.50
N ASP A 125 13.07 2.16 -6.81
CA ASP A 125 12.12 2.19 -7.91
C ASP A 125 11.24 0.92 -8.01
N MET A 126 10.73 0.45 -6.85
CA MET A 126 9.84 -0.72 -6.75
C MET A 126 8.53 -0.35 -6.05
N THR A 127 7.43 -0.97 -6.49
CA THR A 127 6.14 -0.93 -5.80
C THR A 127 6.18 -1.84 -4.58
N LEU A 128 5.78 -1.30 -3.43
CA LEU A 128 5.65 -2.05 -2.19
C LEU A 128 4.20 -2.55 -2.05
N GLY A 129 4.02 -3.86 -2.08
CA GLY A 129 2.77 -4.53 -1.75
C GLY A 129 2.76 -5.02 -0.31
N ILE A 130 1.74 -4.67 0.46
CA ILE A 130 1.62 -5.06 1.88
C ILE A 130 0.27 -5.71 2.13
N TRP A 131 0.29 -6.90 2.73
CA TRP A 131 -0.89 -7.65 3.15
C TRP A 131 -1.14 -7.45 4.64
N ILE A 132 -2.29 -6.86 4.98
CA ILE A 132 -2.67 -6.49 6.35
C ILE A 132 -4.12 -6.95 6.62
N GLY A 133 -4.34 -7.69 7.70
CA GLY A 133 -5.68 -7.98 8.24
C GLY A 133 -5.99 -7.22 9.51
N MET A 134 -6.98 -7.71 10.26
CA MET A 134 -7.33 -7.21 11.60
C MET A 134 -7.53 -8.39 12.54
N ASN A 135 -7.06 -8.27 13.78
CA ASN A 135 -7.39 -9.24 14.82
C ASN A 135 -8.75 -8.93 15.47
N ASN A 136 -9.15 -9.78 16.42
CA ASN A 136 -10.42 -9.66 17.15
C ASN A 136 -10.53 -8.40 18.03
N HIS A 137 -9.45 -7.66 18.23
CA HIS A 137 -9.45 -6.38 18.94
C HIS A 137 -9.55 -5.18 17.99
N GLY A 138 -9.73 -5.42 16.69
CA GLY A 138 -9.71 -4.37 15.66
C GLY A 138 -8.30 -3.80 15.41
N MET A 139 -7.26 -4.44 15.94
CA MET A 139 -5.89 -4.00 15.71
C MET A 139 -5.39 -4.59 14.39
N PRO A 140 -4.64 -3.83 13.56
CA PRO A 140 -4.12 -4.35 12.32
C PRO A 140 -3.21 -5.57 12.56
N CYS A 141 -3.05 -6.43 11.56
CA CYS A 141 -2.15 -7.59 11.60
C CYS A 141 -1.37 -7.68 10.29
N PHE A 142 -0.04 -7.58 10.35
CA PHE A 142 0.81 -7.74 9.18
C PHE A 142 0.96 -9.22 8.81
N PHE A 143 0.71 -9.56 7.55
CA PHE A 143 0.80 -10.93 7.03
C PHE A 143 1.99 -11.14 6.11
N SER A 144 2.27 -10.22 5.19
CA SER A 144 3.34 -10.37 4.21
C SER A 144 3.63 -9.03 3.54
N CYS A 145 4.78 -8.92 2.90
CA CYS A 145 4.99 -7.88 1.91
C CYS A 145 5.78 -8.38 0.70
N ALA A 146 5.75 -7.57 -0.35
CA ALA A 146 6.45 -7.80 -1.60
C ALA A 146 6.99 -6.48 -2.17
N LEU A 147 8.15 -6.53 -2.80
CA LEU A 147 8.67 -5.49 -3.66
C LEU A 147 8.61 -5.97 -5.10
N LEU A 148 7.96 -5.16 -5.94
CA LEU A 148 7.67 -5.46 -7.33
C LEU A 148 8.27 -4.37 -8.21
N ARG A 149 9.24 -4.71 -9.06
CA ARG A 149 9.94 -3.71 -9.89
C ARG A 149 8.98 -2.98 -10.82
N GLU A 150 8.24 -3.73 -11.62
CA GLU A 150 7.38 -3.17 -12.65
C GLU A 150 5.96 -2.83 -12.15
N GLY A 151 5.46 -3.51 -11.11
CA GLY A 151 4.08 -3.31 -10.64
C GLY A 151 3.03 -3.57 -11.74
N ASN A 152 3.34 -4.49 -12.67
CA ASN A 152 2.47 -4.89 -13.76
C ASN A 152 1.61 -6.10 -13.37
N LEU A 153 0.74 -6.55 -14.28
CA LEU A 153 -0.13 -7.72 -14.06
C LEU A 153 0.65 -8.97 -13.66
N GLN A 154 1.77 -9.25 -14.33
CA GLN A 154 2.57 -10.45 -14.08
C GLN A 154 3.27 -10.40 -12.71
N SER A 155 3.77 -9.25 -12.31
CA SER A 155 4.33 -9.02 -10.97
C SER A 155 3.26 -9.24 -9.89
N PHE A 156 2.03 -8.76 -10.08
CA PHE A 156 0.95 -8.96 -9.10
C PHE A 156 0.46 -10.41 -9.05
N ILE A 157 0.35 -11.10 -10.19
CA ILE A 157 0.06 -12.54 -10.24
C ILE A 157 1.09 -13.30 -9.42
N TRP A 158 2.38 -13.04 -9.66
CA TRP A 158 3.46 -13.67 -8.92
C TRP A 158 3.35 -13.39 -7.42
N ALA A 159 3.11 -12.14 -7.04
CA ALA A 159 3.01 -11.74 -5.64
C ALA A 159 1.85 -12.43 -4.91
N LEU A 160 0.68 -12.56 -5.55
CA LEU A 160 -0.48 -13.27 -5.01
C LEU A 160 -0.22 -14.78 -4.87
N GLN A 161 0.44 -15.39 -5.85
CA GLN A 161 0.82 -16.80 -5.80
C GLN A 161 1.79 -17.09 -4.65
N VAL A 162 2.80 -16.25 -4.48
CA VAL A 162 3.77 -16.36 -3.40
C VAL A 162 3.11 -16.13 -2.04
N PHE A 163 2.25 -15.10 -1.92
CA PHE A 163 1.47 -14.86 -0.72
C PHE A 163 0.66 -16.10 -0.31
N LEU A 164 -0.08 -16.70 -1.26
CA LEU A 164 -0.83 -17.93 -1.00
C LEU A 164 0.08 -19.09 -0.58
N ASN A 165 1.26 -19.23 -1.17
CA ASN A 165 2.24 -20.25 -0.77
C ASN A 165 2.76 -20.02 0.66
N PHE A 166 2.96 -18.77 1.06
CA PHE A 166 3.31 -18.44 2.44
C PHE A 166 2.19 -18.82 3.40
N MET A 167 0.96 -18.55 3.02
CA MET A 167 -0.26 -18.79 3.80
C MET A 167 -0.85 -20.20 3.64
N ASN A 168 -0.01 -21.19 3.35
CA ASN A 168 -0.40 -22.61 3.25
C ASN A 168 -1.58 -22.85 2.29
N ARG A 169 -1.66 -22.06 1.20
CA ARG A 169 -2.69 -22.07 0.18
C ARG A 169 -4.10 -21.69 0.69
N LYS A 170 -4.20 -21.16 1.92
CA LYS A 170 -5.43 -20.58 2.43
C LYS A 170 -5.64 -19.21 1.79
N ALA A 171 -6.66 -19.12 0.92
CA ALA A 171 -7.08 -17.85 0.34
C ALA A 171 -7.96 -17.06 1.33
N PRO A 172 -7.88 -15.71 1.32
CA PRO A 172 -8.80 -14.90 2.11
C PRO A 172 -10.22 -15.01 1.57
N GLN A 173 -11.21 -14.80 2.41
CA GLN A 173 -12.62 -14.74 1.97
C GLN A 173 -12.90 -13.43 1.25
N THR A 174 -12.30 -12.34 1.73
CA THR A 174 -12.40 -11.01 1.15
C THR A 174 -11.01 -10.38 1.04
N VAL A 175 -10.72 -9.80 -0.12
CA VAL A 175 -9.54 -8.96 -0.33
C VAL A 175 -9.97 -7.55 -0.71
N LEU A 176 -9.43 -6.56 0.00
CA LEU A 176 -9.60 -5.16 -0.29
C LEU A 176 -8.31 -4.64 -0.92
N THR A 177 -8.40 -3.92 -2.03
CA THR A 177 -7.23 -3.35 -2.71
C THR A 177 -7.39 -1.86 -2.95
N ASP A 178 -6.31 -1.21 -3.39
CA ASP A 178 -6.42 0.10 -4.03
C ASP A 178 -7.05 0.00 -5.43
N GLN A 179 -7.17 1.14 -6.11
CA GLN A 179 -7.71 1.24 -7.47
C GLN A 179 -6.66 0.95 -8.56
N ASN A 180 -5.91 -0.15 -8.44
CA ASN A 180 -4.96 -0.60 -9.47
C ASN A 180 -5.61 -1.63 -10.41
N MET A 181 -5.64 -1.32 -11.71
CA MET A 181 -6.25 -2.19 -12.73
C MET A 181 -5.52 -3.53 -12.88
N HIS A 182 -4.19 -3.53 -12.88
CA HIS A 182 -3.40 -4.76 -12.97
C HIS A 182 -3.62 -5.64 -11.74
N LEU A 183 -3.70 -5.04 -10.55
CA LEU A 183 -3.96 -5.77 -9.32
C LEU A 183 -5.35 -6.38 -9.29
N LYS A 184 -6.37 -5.63 -9.73
CA LYS A 184 -7.75 -6.13 -9.87
C LYS A 184 -7.79 -7.37 -10.76
N GLU A 185 -7.15 -7.32 -11.92
CA GLU A 185 -7.10 -8.45 -12.85
C GLU A 185 -6.33 -9.65 -12.26
N ALA A 186 -5.21 -9.39 -11.57
CA ALA A 186 -4.45 -10.44 -10.88
C ALA A 186 -5.29 -11.13 -9.78
N VAL A 187 -6.05 -10.37 -8.98
CA VAL A 187 -6.95 -10.91 -7.96
C VAL A 187 -8.03 -11.79 -8.59
N GLN A 188 -8.66 -11.33 -9.68
CA GLN A 188 -9.68 -12.11 -10.39
C GLN A 188 -9.13 -13.45 -10.90
N LYS A 189 -7.86 -13.47 -11.31
CA LYS A 189 -7.20 -14.66 -11.85
C LYS A 189 -6.76 -15.63 -10.74
N GLU A 190 -6.08 -15.14 -9.71
CA GLU A 190 -5.43 -15.99 -8.69
C GLU A 190 -6.34 -16.29 -7.49
N LEU A 191 -7.38 -15.49 -7.27
CA LEU A 191 -8.32 -15.61 -6.16
C LEU A 191 -9.79 -15.60 -6.64
N PRO A 192 -10.20 -16.50 -7.56
CA PRO A 192 -11.51 -16.43 -8.22
C PRO A 192 -12.71 -16.60 -7.26
N ASN A 193 -12.49 -17.21 -6.09
CA ASN A 193 -13.53 -17.42 -5.07
C ASN A 193 -13.48 -16.38 -3.93
N THR A 194 -12.50 -15.48 -3.93
CA THR A 194 -12.37 -14.41 -2.95
C THR A 194 -13.21 -13.22 -3.41
N LYS A 195 -13.97 -12.63 -2.48
CA LYS A 195 -14.66 -11.37 -2.75
C LYS A 195 -13.64 -10.24 -2.88
N HIS A 196 -13.60 -9.60 -4.04
CA HIS A 196 -12.77 -8.42 -4.25
C HIS A 196 -13.58 -7.15 -3.98
N ALA A 197 -13.03 -6.25 -3.16
CA ALA A 197 -13.56 -4.93 -2.91
C ALA A 197 -12.45 -3.87 -3.00
N LEU A 198 -12.84 -2.62 -3.18
CA LEU A 198 -11.90 -1.50 -3.04
C LEU A 198 -11.87 -1.04 -1.58
N SER A 199 -10.67 -0.75 -1.08
CA SER A 199 -10.50 -0.17 0.24
C SER A 199 -10.81 1.32 0.19
N ILE A 200 -11.79 1.75 1.00
CA ILE A 200 -12.15 3.15 1.12
C ILE A 200 -10.97 4.00 1.62
N GLY A 201 -10.19 3.47 2.57
CA GLY A 201 -9.02 4.16 3.13
C GLY A 201 -7.92 4.37 2.08
N LEU A 202 -7.64 3.35 1.25
CA LEU A 202 -6.66 3.46 0.17
C LEU A 202 -7.13 4.40 -0.96
N ILE A 203 -8.44 4.47 -1.20
CA ILE A 203 -9.00 5.44 -2.15
C ILE A 203 -8.85 6.86 -1.59
N ALA A 204 -9.24 7.07 -0.33
CA ALA A 204 -9.15 8.37 0.33
C ALA A 204 -7.72 8.90 0.36
N SER A 205 -6.73 8.04 0.66
CA SER A 205 -5.32 8.45 0.72
C SER A 205 -4.74 8.86 -0.63
N ARG A 206 -5.23 8.30 -1.74
CA ARG A 206 -4.82 8.69 -3.09
C ARG A 206 -5.55 9.90 -3.62
N PHE A 207 -6.70 10.25 -3.05
CA PHE A 207 -7.53 11.33 -3.56
C PHE A 207 -6.79 12.67 -3.74
N PRO A 208 -5.96 13.16 -2.79
CA PRO A 208 -5.19 14.39 -2.99
C PRO A 208 -4.31 14.38 -4.25
N SER A 209 -3.77 13.22 -4.63
CA SER A 209 -2.90 13.06 -5.80
C SER A 209 -3.63 13.16 -7.14
N TRP A 210 -4.96 13.07 -7.15
CA TRP A 210 -5.76 13.18 -8.38
C TRP A 210 -5.93 14.63 -8.85
N PHE A 211 -5.57 15.59 -8.01
CA PHE A 211 -5.72 17.01 -8.29
C PHE A 211 -4.35 17.66 -8.47
N ASN A 212 -4.20 18.43 -9.55
CA ASN A 212 -3.01 19.25 -9.79
C ASN A 212 -3.06 20.58 -9.00
N ALA A 213 -4.16 20.86 -8.31
CA ALA A 213 -4.41 22.10 -7.59
C ALA A 213 -4.48 21.86 -6.07
N VAL A 214 -4.03 22.86 -5.29
CA VAL A 214 -4.18 22.85 -3.84
C VAL A 214 -5.65 23.10 -3.50
N LEU A 215 -6.34 22.05 -3.07
CA LEU A 215 -7.79 22.06 -2.80
C LEU A 215 -8.17 22.91 -1.58
N GLY A 216 -7.25 23.18 -0.65
CA GLY A 216 -7.51 24.04 0.51
C GLY A 216 -8.73 23.58 1.33
N ARG A 217 -9.66 24.50 1.62
CA ARG A 217 -10.88 24.19 2.39
C ARG A 217 -11.84 23.23 1.66
N HIS A 218 -11.82 23.23 0.32
CA HIS A 218 -12.65 22.32 -0.47
C HIS A 218 -12.25 20.85 -0.29
N TYR A 219 -11.00 20.57 0.10
CA TYR A 219 -10.59 19.22 0.47
C TYR A 219 -11.37 18.70 1.68
N ASN A 220 -11.49 19.52 2.72
CA ASN A 220 -12.19 19.12 3.94
C ASN A 220 -13.70 18.95 3.69
N ASP A 221 -14.29 19.81 2.86
CA ASP A 221 -15.70 19.69 2.48
C ASP A 221 -15.96 18.40 1.71
N TRP A 222 -15.06 18.06 0.77
CA TRP A 222 -15.12 16.79 0.06
C TRP A 222 -14.90 15.59 0.99
N GLU A 223 -13.89 15.63 1.85
CA GLU A 223 -13.55 14.53 2.76
C GLU A 223 -14.74 14.20 3.67
N ASN A 224 -15.37 15.22 4.24
CA ASN A 224 -16.58 15.07 5.04
C ASN A 224 -17.73 14.44 4.23
N GLU A 225 -17.94 14.90 2.99
CA GLU A 225 -19.00 14.38 2.13
C GLU A 225 -18.73 12.94 1.70
N PHE A 226 -17.48 12.61 1.35
CA PHE A 226 -17.04 11.27 0.99
C PHE A 226 -17.29 10.27 2.13
N TYR A 227 -16.89 10.61 3.36
CA TYR A 227 -17.16 9.77 4.53
C TYR A 227 -18.66 9.71 4.88
N ARG A 228 -19.42 10.79 4.67
CA ARG A 228 -20.88 10.78 4.86
C ARG A 228 -21.55 9.80 3.90
N LEU A 229 -21.18 9.84 2.62
CA LEU A 229 -21.69 8.92 1.58
C LEU A 229 -21.30 7.48 1.89
N HIS A 230 -20.03 7.23 2.23
CA HIS A 230 -19.55 5.89 2.56
C HIS A 230 -20.35 5.22 3.69
N ASN A 231 -20.79 6.00 4.69
CA ASN A 231 -21.55 5.51 5.84
C ASN A 231 -23.06 5.37 5.56
N MET A 232 -23.52 5.55 4.33
CA MET A 232 -24.92 5.35 3.98
C MET A 232 -25.28 3.86 3.97
N GLU A 233 -26.40 3.52 4.60
CA GLU A 233 -26.93 2.16 4.60
C GLU A 233 -27.65 1.81 3.29
N SER A 234 -28.14 2.81 2.57
CA SER A 234 -28.89 2.67 1.32
C SER A 234 -27.98 2.85 0.11
N THR A 235 -27.93 1.85 -0.76
CA THR A 235 -27.18 1.94 -2.03
C THR A 235 -27.77 3.01 -2.95
N MET A 236 -29.08 3.23 -2.91
CA MET A 236 -29.74 4.27 -3.69
C MET A 236 -29.33 5.67 -3.23
N ASP A 237 -29.30 5.91 -1.92
CA ASP A 237 -28.89 7.21 -1.38
C ASP A 237 -27.39 7.44 -1.63
N PHE A 238 -26.58 6.38 -1.52
CA PHE A 238 -25.18 6.41 -1.92
C PHE A 238 -25.02 6.80 -3.40
N ASP A 239 -25.72 6.14 -4.32
CA ASP A 239 -25.60 6.38 -5.75
C ASP A 239 -26.00 7.81 -6.13
N LEU A 240 -27.07 8.34 -5.53
CA LEU A 240 -27.53 9.72 -5.72
C LEU A 240 -26.50 10.71 -5.19
N GLY A 241 -26.07 10.57 -3.94
CA GLY A 241 -25.13 11.50 -3.34
C GLY A 241 -23.72 11.43 -3.95
N TRP A 242 -23.28 10.23 -4.38
CA TRP A 242 -22.03 10.05 -5.12
C TRP A 242 -22.05 10.76 -6.47
N SER A 243 -23.18 10.70 -7.19
CA SER A 243 -23.37 11.39 -8.46
C SER A 243 -23.29 12.91 -8.29
N ASP A 244 -23.93 13.44 -7.25
CA ASP A 244 -23.91 14.87 -6.93
C ASP A 244 -22.49 15.35 -6.55
N MET A 245 -21.78 14.58 -5.72
CA MET A 245 -20.40 14.88 -5.33
C MET A 245 -19.44 14.85 -6.54
N GLY A 246 -19.57 13.85 -7.42
CA GLY A 246 -18.77 13.75 -8.64
C GLY A 246 -18.98 14.93 -9.59
N TRP A 247 -20.21 15.42 -9.70
CA TRP A 247 -20.54 16.58 -10.53
C TRP A 247 -19.88 17.87 -10.02
N LEU A 248 -19.86 18.08 -8.69
CA LEU A 248 -19.20 19.22 -8.06
C LEU A 248 -17.69 19.23 -8.31
N LEU A 249 -17.04 18.06 -8.19
CA LEU A 249 -15.60 17.94 -8.44
C LEU A 249 -15.22 18.26 -9.89
N CYS A 250 -15.97 17.75 -10.86
CA CYS A 250 -15.75 18.05 -12.28
C CYS A 250 -15.95 19.54 -12.59
N ARG A 251 -16.93 20.18 -11.96
CA ARG A 251 -17.22 21.60 -12.16
C ARG A 251 -16.17 22.52 -11.54
N GLU A 252 -15.65 22.19 -10.37
CA GLU A 252 -14.74 23.06 -9.60
C GLU A 252 -13.25 22.82 -9.89
N PHE A 253 -12.84 21.60 -10.29
CA PHE A 253 -11.42 21.22 -10.32
C PHE A 253 -10.87 20.70 -11.65
N GLN A 254 -11.69 20.54 -12.70
CA GLN A 254 -11.24 20.14 -14.05
C GLN A 254 -11.16 21.32 -15.06
N LYS A 255 -10.89 22.55 -14.60
CA LYS A 255 -10.55 23.68 -15.49
C LYS A 255 -9.06 23.95 -15.57
#